data_AF-A0A6H5JGF9-F1
#
_entry.id   AF-A0A6H5JGF9-F1
#
_cell.length_a   1.000
_cell.length_b   1.000
_cell.length_c   1.000
_cell.angle_alpha   90.00
_cell.angle_beta   90.00
_cell.angle_gamma   90.00
#
_symmetry.space_group_name_H-M   'P 1'
#
loop_
_entity.id
_entity.type
_entity.pdbx_description
1 polymer ?
#
loop_
_entity_poly.entity_id
_entity_poly.type
_entity_poly.pdbx_seq_one_letter_code
_entity_poly.pdbx_strand_id
1 'polypeptide(L)'
;MSARLSGVQREVNKLYRLLLRAARVKDGGEWAGSTTELVRAEFRAQAESVARTDFRTIEHLLRAGNKKLKLLKMPGVKAAAGITVVRR
;
A
#
# COMPACT_ATOMS: atom_id res chain seq x y z
N MET A 1 -3.39 27.58 -1.65
CA MET A 1 -2.60 27.33 -0.41
C MET A 1 -2.58 25.84 -0.13
N SER A 2 -1.40 25.21 0.01
CA SER A 2 -1.31 23.78 0.34
C SER A 2 -1.56 23.62 1.85
N ALA A 3 -2.68 22.98 2.22
CA ALA A 3 -2.97 22.70 3.61
C ALA A 3 -1.87 21.79 4.19
N ARG A 4 -1.35 22.13 5.37
CA ARG A 4 -0.30 21.37 6.04
C ARG A 4 -0.84 19.98 6.38
N LEU A 5 -0.26 18.94 5.78
CA LEU A 5 -0.68 17.56 6.02
C LEU A 5 -0.48 17.17 7.49
N SER A 6 -1.48 16.52 8.07
CA SER A 6 -1.39 15.94 9.40
C SER A 6 -0.27 14.88 9.47
N GLY A 7 0.19 14.56 10.68
CA GLY A 7 1.22 13.53 10.87
C GLY A 7 0.82 12.20 10.22
N VAL A 8 -0.40 11.75 10.51
CA VAL A 8 -0.98 10.53 9.94
C VAL A 8 -1.08 10.59 8.41
N GLN A 9 -1.53 11.72 7.85
CA GLN A 9 -1.60 11.88 6.39
C GLN A 9 -0.22 11.76 5.72
N ARG A 10 0.84 12.27 6.37
CA ARG A 10 2.22 12.11 5.88
C ARG A 10 2.67 10.65 5.93
N GLU A 11 2.34 9.93 6.99
CA GLU A 11 2.66 8.50 7.11
C GLU A 11 1.95 7.67 6.05
N VAL A 12 0.66 7.89 5.83
CA VAL A 12 -0.14 7.23 4.78
C VAL A 12 0.50 7.46 3.41
N ASN A 13 0.82 8.71 3.07
CA ASN A 13 1.47 9.05 1.80
C ASN A 13 2.87 8.44 1.66
N LYS A 14 3.65 8.42 2.73
CA LYS A 14 4.97 7.79 2.75
C LYS A 14 4.85 6.29 2.49
N LEU A 15 3.93 5.61 3.17
CA LEU A 15 3.68 4.19 2.99
C LEU A 15 3.26 3.86 1.55
N TYR A 16 2.31 4.61 1.01
CA TYR A 16 1.85 4.45 -0.38
C TYR A 16 3.02 4.53 -1.38
N ARG A 17 3.85 5.58 -1.27
CA ARG A 17 5.02 5.76 -2.14
C ARG A 17 6.03 4.63 -2.01
N LEU A 18 6.25 4.12 -0.79
CA LEU A 18 7.17 3.00 -0.57
C LEU A 18 6.64 1.69 -1.16
N LEU A 19 5.35 1.42 -1.03
CA LEU A 19 4.70 0.25 -1.63
C LEU A 19 4.78 0.29 -3.15
N LEU A 20 4.51 1.43 -3.78
CA LEU A 20 4.63 1.56 -5.24
C LEU A 20 6.07 1.35 -5.73
N ARG A 21 7.07 1.84 -5.00
CA ARG A 21 8.48 1.61 -5.36
C ARG A 21 8.84 0.14 -5.26
N ALA A 22 8.42 -0.54 -4.18
CA ALA A 22 8.66 -1.97 -4.02
C ALA A 22 7.92 -2.79 -5.09
N ALA A 23 6.67 -2.42 -5.41
CA ALA A 23 5.88 -3.05 -6.46
C ALA A 23 6.55 -2.92 -7.83
N ARG A 24 7.03 -1.72 -8.20
CA ARG A 24 7.74 -1.49 -9.48
C ARG A 24 9.00 -2.34 -9.63
N VAL A 25 9.76 -2.56 -8.56
CA VAL A 25 10.93 -3.43 -8.59
C VAL A 25 10.52 -4.88 -8.90
N LYS A 26 9.39 -5.32 -8.36
CA LYS A 26 8.84 -6.66 -8.61
C LYS A 26 8.20 -6.80 -9.99
N ASP A 27 7.64 -5.71 -10.51
CA ASP A 27 7.08 -5.61 -11.86
C ASP A 27 8.17 -5.58 -12.96
N GLY A 28 9.46 -5.47 -12.62
CA GLY A 28 10.57 -5.48 -13.59
C GLY A 28 10.84 -6.80 -14.32
N GLY A 29 9.90 -7.76 -14.28
CA GLY A 29 10.01 -9.09 -14.90
C GLY A 29 8.69 -9.51 -15.54
N GLU A 30 8.33 -10.79 -15.40
CA GLU A 30 7.13 -11.40 -16.01
C GLU A 30 5.78 -10.75 -15.59
N TRP A 31 5.77 -9.95 -14.52
CA TRP A 31 4.57 -9.41 -13.88
C TRP A 31 4.36 -7.91 -14.14
N ALA A 32 4.97 -7.37 -15.21
CA ALA A 32 4.99 -5.95 -15.52
C ALA A 32 3.64 -5.23 -15.34
N GLY A 33 3.61 -4.29 -14.39
CA GLY A 33 2.45 -3.45 -14.08
C GLY A 33 1.44 -4.04 -13.08
N SER A 34 1.33 -5.36 -12.97
CA SER A 34 0.26 -6.01 -12.20
C SER A 34 0.32 -5.69 -10.70
N THR A 35 1.51 -5.70 -10.11
CA THR A 35 1.67 -5.44 -8.66
C THR A 35 1.38 -3.99 -8.34
N THR A 36 1.87 -3.07 -9.18
CA THR A 36 1.64 -1.63 -9.01
C THR A 36 0.15 -1.29 -9.11
N GLU A 37 -0.57 -1.89 -10.05
CA GLU A 37 -2.02 -1.71 -10.21
C GLU A 37 -2.80 -2.25 -9.02
N LEU A 38 -2.44 -3.42 -8.50
CA LEU A 38 -3.04 -3.99 -7.29
C LEU A 38 -2.87 -3.06 -6.09
N VAL A 39 -1.66 -2.53 -5.87
CA VAL A 39 -1.40 -1.56 -4.78
C VAL A 39 -2.28 -0.32 -4.95
N ARG A 40 -2.40 0.23 -6.17
CA ARG A 40 -3.23 1.41 -6.43
C ARG A 40 -4.72 1.14 -6.20
N ALA A 41 -5.21 -0.02 -6.63
CA ALA A 41 -6.61 -0.40 -6.46
C ALA A 41 -6.94 -0.57 -4.97
N GLU A 42 -6.12 -1.30 -4.22
CA GLU A 42 -6.32 -1.53 -2.80
C GLU A 42 -6.29 -0.20 -2.00
N PHE A 43 -5.30 0.65 -2.25
CA PHE A 43 -5.15 1.91 -1.53
C PHE A 43 -6.33 2.87 -1.79
N ARG A 44 -6.88 2.87 -3.01
CA ARG A 44 -8.09 3.65 -3.35
C ARG A 44 -9.31 3.10 -2.63
N ALA A 45 -9.55 1.79 -2.68
CA ALA A 45 -10.66 1.16 -1.99
C ALA A 45 -10.62 1.41 -0.46
N GLN A 46 -9.43 1.39 0.14
CA GLN A 46 -9.25 1.72 1.56
C GLN A 46 -9.51 3.20 1.86
N ALA A 47 -9.05 4.11 0.99
CA ALA A 47 -9.27 5.54 1.15
C ALA A 47 -10.76 5.92 1.02
N GLU A 48 -11.51 5.19 0.19
CA GLU A 48 -12.95 5.38 0.01
C GLU A 48 -13.79 4.78 1.15
N SER A 49 -13.33 3.68 1.77
CA SER A 49 -14.07 2.96 2.81
C SER A 49 -13.84 3.48 4.23
N VAL A 50 -12.84 4.33 4.46
CA VAL A 50 -12.47 4.81 5.81
C VAL A 50 -12.65 6.32 5.93
N ALA A 51 -13.43 6.74 6.93
CA ALA A 51 -13.59 8.15 7.25
C ALA A 51 -12.26 8.77 7.71
N ARG A 52 -12.01 10.03 7.32
CA ARG A 52 -10.77 10.77 7.65
C ARG A 52 -10.54 10.94 9.16
N THR A 53 -11.59 10.82 9.96
CA THR A 53 -11.59 10.95 11.42
C THR A 53 -11.43 9.61 12.14
N ASP A 54 -11.52 8.48 11.44
CA ASP A 54 -11.34 7.15 12.03
C ASP A 54 -9.85 6.80 12.13
N PHE A 55 -9.17 7.46 13.06
CA PHE A 55 -7.74 7.27 13.28
C PHE A 55 -7.37 5.84 13.66
N ARG A 56 -8.26 5.12 14.38
CA ARG A 56 -8.01 3.75 14.81
C ARG A 56 -7.93 2.80 13.62
N THR A 57 -8.87 2.90 12.69
CA THR A 57 -8.85 2.09 11.46
C THR A 57 -7.69 2.48 10.56
N ILE A 58 -7.40 3.78 10.41
CA ILE A 58 -6.25 4.26 9.63
C ILE A 58 -4.94 3.70 10.20
N GLU A 59 -4.73 3.73 11.51
CA GLU A 59 -3.55 3.14 12.14
C GLU A 59 -3.46 1.62 11.92
N HIS A 60 -4.57 0.91 12.01
CA HIS A 60 -4.60 -0.52 11.73
C HIS A 60 -4.15 -0.81 10.29
N LEU A 61 -4.69 -0.08 9.32
CA LEU A 61 -4.32 -0.19 7.90
C LEU A 61 -2.85 0.21 7.66
N LEU A 62 -2.35 1.24 8.34
CA LEU A 62 -0.93 1.61 8.30
C LEU A 62 -0.03 0.48 8.79
N ARG A 63 -0.37 -0.16 9.91
CA ARG A 63 0.38 -1.32 10.44
C ARG A 63 0.33 -2.49 9.45
N ALA A 64 -0.84 -2.81 8.89
CA ALA A 64 -1.02 -3.87 7.91
C ALA A 64 -0.22 -3.61 6.62
N GLY A 65 -0.29 -2.39 6.07
CA GLY A 65 0.45 -2.02 4.88
C GLY A 65 1.97 -2.01 5.10
N ASN A 66 2.46 -1.65 6.29
CA ASN A 66 3.88 -1.80 6.63
C ASN A 66 4.33 -3.26 6.66
N LYS A 67 3.48 -4.20 7.10
CA LYS A 67 3.77 -5.64 7.01
C LYS A 67 3.85 -6.08 5.54
N LYS A 68 2.90 -5.67 4.69
CA LYS A 68 2.93 -5.92 3.24
C LYS A 68 4.18 -5.37 2.58
N LEU A 69 4.60 -4.15 2.94
CA LEU A 69 5.83 -3.55 2.44
C LEU A 69 7.07 -4.38 2.80
N LYS A 70 7.15 -4.90 4.03
CA LYS A 70 8.25 -5.80 4.44
C LYS A 70 8.27 -7.06 3.58
N LEU A 71 7.12 -7.70 3.38
CA LEU A 71 7.00 -8.90 2.53
C LEU A 71 7.42 -8.62 1.09
N LEU A 72 6.99 -7.51 0.50
CA LEU A 72 7.38 -7.14 -0.86
C LEU A 72 8.88 -6.88 -1.01
N LYS A 73 9.55 -6.44 0.05
CA LYS A 73 11.00 -6.23 0.05
C LYS A 73 11.79 -7.52 0.27
N MET A 74 11.16 -8.61 0.71
CA MET A 74 11.87 -9.87 0.90
C MET A 74 12.28 -10.47 -0.46
N PRO A 75 13.53 -10.95 -0.58
CA PRO A 75 13.96 -11.71 -1.74
C PRO A 75 13.17 -13.02 -1.81
N GLY A 76 12.82 -13.49 -3.01
CA GLY A 76 12.08 -14.74 -3.21
C GLY A 76 10.55 -14.65 -3.07
N VAL A 77 9.99 -13.59 -2.46
CA VAL A 77 8.53 -13.39 -2.45
C VAL A 77 8.08 -12.91 -3.84
N LYS A 78 7.22 -13.69 -4.51
CA LYS A 78 6.55 -13.31 -5.75
C LYS A 78 5.45 -12.28 -5.47
N ALA A 79 5.39 -11.27 -6.31
CA ALA A 79 4.60 -10.05 -6.10
C ALA A 79 3.09 -10.32 -5.93
N ALA A 80 2.55 -11.27 -6.70
CA ALA A 80 1.15 -11.65 -6.68
C ALA A 80 0.71 -12.29 -5.35
N ALA A 81 1.58 -13.04 -4.67
CA ALA A 81 1.26 -13.77 -3.43
C ALA A 81 1.30 -12.89 -2.16
N GLY A 82 2.10 -11.82 -2.17
CA GLY A 82 2.24 -10.92 -1.01
C GLY A 82 1.14 -9.86 -0.88
N ILE A 83 0.41 -9.58 -1.97
CA ILE A 83 -0.64 -8.55 -2.05
C ILE A 83 -2.01 -9.17 -2.27
N THR A 84 -2.16 -10.51 -2.29
CA THR A 84 -3.48 -11.13 -2.47
C THR A 84 -4.37 -10.78 -1.27
N VAL A 85 -5.14 -9.71 -1.41
CA VAL A 85 -6.38 -9.54 -0.69
C VAL A 85 -7.25 -10.66 -1.22
N VAL A 86 -7.43 -11.70 -0.41
CA VAL A 86 -8.44 -12.73 -0.64
C VAL A 86 -9.73 -11.96 -0.95
N ARG A 87 -10.14 -11.93 -2.22
CA ARG A 87 -11.49 -11.52 -2.61
C ARG A 87 -12.39 -12.51 -1.90
N ARG A 88 -13.04 -12.06 -0.84
CA ARG A 88 -14.14 -12.77 -0.22
C ARG A 88 -15.44 -12.24 -0.83
#